data_AF-A0A520HRU5-F1
#
_entry.id   AF-A0A520HRU5-F1
#
_cell.length_a   1.000
_cell.length_b   1.000
_cell.length_c   1.000
_cell.angle_alpha   90.00
_cell.angle_beta   90.00
_cell.angle_gamma   90.00
#
_symmetry.space_group_name_H-M   'P 1'
#
loop_
_entity.id
_entity.type
_entity.pdbx_description
1 polymer ?
#
loop_
_entity_poly.entity_id
_entity_poly.type
_entity_poly.pdbx_seq_one_letter_code
_entity_poly.pdbx_strand_id
1 'polypeptide(L)'
;VLVVLVDVPSFGLRYREIKSGLSMPPKMNISNFVQAATRPWWGIKTLLHGIPSFATLKPYMEKGLDMSQLGAFMNRTFTGKVNVEKVKAIRDMWKGPLVLKGIVNPLDMEDAIKIGVDGVIVSNHGGRQVDAGESSINSLIKLASTPAYASKMTIMMDGGIRSGVDLARAHAVGSKFNFMGRPFMYGVSALGEEGGEHVINMMKAQLYQAMQQVTIETTSQFPERLIKGSIRSVLGERLPLIDQG
;
A
#
# COMPACT_ATOMS: atom_id res chain seq x y z
N VAL A 1 -9.79 1.53 13.03
CA VAL A 1 -9.41 2.46 11.94
C VAL A 1 -10.09 1.99 10.67
N LEU A 2 -10.74 2.86 9.90
CA LEU A 2 -11.31 2.55 8.59
C LEU A 2 -10.42 3.15 7.51
N VAL A 3 -9.93 2.33 6.59
CA VAL A 3 -9.15 2.79 5.43
C VAL A 3 -10.03 2.77 4.20
N VAL A 4 -10.31 3.93 3.61
CA VAL A 4 -11.09 4.08 2.38
C VAL A 4 -10.14 4.29 1.22
N LEU A 5 -10.31 3.45 0.20
CA LEU A 5 -9.49 3.46 -1.00
C LEU A 5 -10.14 4.37 -2.04
N VAL A 6 -9.40 5.36 -2.54
CA VAL A 6 -9.93 6.43 -3.40
C VAL A 6 -9.33 6.47 -4.82
N ASP A 7 -8.42 5.54 -5.14
CA ASP A 7 -7.65 5.49 -6.39
C ASP A 7 -8.13 4.46 -7.43
N VAL A 8 -9.32 3.89 -7.25
CA VAL A 8 -9.94 2.91 -8.19
C VAL A 8 -11.34 3.39 -8.62
N PRO A 9 -11.44 4.49 -9.38
CA PRO A 9 -12.71 4.90 -9.99
C PRO A 9 -13.12 3.96 -11.14
N SER A 10 -12.17 3.22 -11.70
CA SER A 10 -12.35 2.20 -12.73
C SER A 10 -11.30 1.09 -12.58
N PHE A 11 -11.52 -0.04 -13.27
CA PHE A 11 -10.52 -1.11 -13.33
C PHE A 11 -9.27 -0.63 -14.08
N GLY A 12 -8.09 -0.87 -13.50
CA GLY A 12 -6.82 -0.59 -14.16
C GLY A 12 -6.58 -1.51 -15.36
N LEU A 13 -5.92 -0.98 -16.41
CA LEU A 13 -5.51 -1.74 -17.58
C LEU A 13 -4.24 -2.56 -17.27
N ARG A 14 -4.41 -3.86 -17.07
CA ARG A 14 -3.34 -4.78 -16.67
C ARG A 14 -3.10 -5.83 -17.75
N TYR A 15 -2.27 -5.48 -18.73
CA TYR A 15 -2.05 -6.30 -19.94
C TYR A 15 -1.64 -7.75 -19.65
N ARG A 16 -0.85 -8.00 -18.59
CA ARG A 16 -0.49 -9.38 -18.19
C ARG A 16 -1.70 -10.18 -17.75
N GLU A 17 -2.60 -9.57 -16.96
CA GLU A 17 -3.84 -10.21 -16.50
C GLU A 17 -4.76 -10.51 -17.69
N ILE A 18 -4.91 -9.55 -18.61
CA ILE A 18 -5.69 -9.69 -19.85
C ILE A 18 -5.14 -10.83 -20.72
N LYS A 19 -3.82 -10.82 -21.00
CA LYS A 19 -3.17 -11.88 -21.81
C LYS A 19 -3.29 -13.26 -21.18
N SER A 20 -3.23 -13.34 -19.84
CA SER A 20 -3.37 -14.60 -19.11
C SER A 20 -4.81 -15.12 -19.02
N GLY A 21 -5.80 -14.33 -19.44
CA GLY A 21 -7.21 -14.64 -19.25
C GLY A 21 -7.71 -14.50 -17.80
N LEU A 22 -6.95 -13.82 -16.93
CA LEU A 22 -7.28 -13.66 -15.50
C LEU A 22 -7.84 -12.28 -15.15
N SER A 23 -8.01 -11.39 -16.13
CA SER A 23 -8.81 -10.16 -15.96
C SER A 23 -10.29 -10.50 -15.76
N MET A 24 -11.08 -9.61 -15.15
CA MET A 24 -12.52 -9.84 -14.95
C MET A 24 -13.34 -9.63 -16.24
N PRO A 25 -14.29 -10.53 -16.59
CA PRO A 25 -14.48 -11.87 -16.02
C PRO A 25 -13.39 -12.83 -16.51
N PRO A 26 -12.84 -13.70 -15.62
CA PRO A 26 -11.74 -14.58 -15.98
C PRO A 26 -12.18 -15.64 -17.00
N LYS A 27 -11.31 -15.91 -17.97
CA LYS A 27 -11.45 -16.93 -19.01
C LYS A 27 -10.22 -17.82 -19.02
N MET A 28 -10.37 -19.04 -18.52
CA MET A 28 -9.30 -20.03 -18.55
C MET A 28 -8.94 -20.38 -19.99
N ASN A 29 -7.65 -20.47 -20.29
CA ASN A 29 -7.12 -20.91 -21.58
C ASN A 29 -6.15 -22.09 -21.39
N ILE A 30 -5.73 -22.71 -22.50
CA ILE A 30 -4.83 -23.88 -22.49
C ILE A 30 -3.52 -23.58 -21.73
N SER A 31 -3.00 -22.34 -21.81
CA SER A 31 -1.80 -21.96 -21.06
C SER A 31 -2.01 -22.04 -19.56
N ASN A 32 -3.19 -21.69 -19.04
CA ASN A 32 -3.49 -21.84 -17.60
C ASN A 32 -3.44 -23.31 -17.18
N PHE A 33 -3.97 -24.23 -18.00
CA PHE A 33 -3.92 -25.67 -17.71
C PHE A 33 -2.48 -26.21 -17.69
N VAL A 34 -1.68 -25.85 -18.70
CA VAL A 34 -0.26 -26.25 -18.75
C VAL A 34 0.52 -25.67 -17.56
N GLN A 35 0.26 -24.42 -17.18
CA GLN A 35 0.87 -23.81 -16.00
C GLN A 35 0.45 -24.51 -14.70
N ALA A 36 -0.82 -24.88 -14.55
CA ALA A 36 -1.27 -25.62 -13.38
C ALA A 36 -0.63 -27.02 -13.31
N ALA A 37 -0.55 -27.74 -14.45
CA ALA A 37 0.03 -29.08 -14.53
C ALA A 37 1.55 -29.09 -14.23
N THR A 38 2.27 -28.04 -14.64
CA THR A 38 3.71 -27.88 -14.35
C THR A 38 3.98 -27.38 -12.93
N ARG A 39 2.94 -27.11 -12.13
CA ARG A 39 3.02 -26.64 -10.73
C ARG A 39 2.22 -27.57 -9.81
N PRO A 40 2.64 -28.84 -9.66
CA PRO A 40 1.83 -29.89 -9.03
C PRO A 40 1.43 -29.55 -7.59
N TRP A 41 2.35 -28.96 -6.81
CA TRP A 41 2.05 -28.56 -5.44
C TRP A 41 0.92 -27.51 -5.35
N TRP A 42 0.98 -26.48 -6.20
CA TRP A 42 -0.05 -25.45 -6.27
C TRP A 42 -1.39 -26.04 -6.74
N GLY A 43 -1.36 -26.90 -7.77
CA GLY A 43 -2.56 -27.57 -8.29
C GLY A 43 -3.24 -28.46 -7.25
N ILE A 44 -2.48 -29.33 -6.57
CA ILE A 44 -3.00 -30.21 -5.51
C ILE A 44 -3.60 -29.38 -4.37
N LYS A 45 -2.88 -28.35 -3.89
CA LYS A 45 -3.39 -27.49 -2.81
C LYS A 45 -4.66 -26.75 -3.23
N THR A 46 -4.75 -26.30 -4.48
CA THR A 46 -5.96 -25.66 -5.02
C THR A 46 -7.12 -26.64 -5.09
N LEU A 47 -6.91 -27.88 -5.52
CA LEU A 47 -7.97 -28.91 -5.53
C LEU A 47 -8.48 -29.24 -4.13
N LEU A 48 -7.57 -29.32 -3.14
CA LEU A 48 -7.93 -29.60 -1.75
C LEU A 48 -8.76 -28.48 -1.08
N HIS A 49 -8.50 -27.22 -1.43
CA HIS A 49 -9.15 -26.05 -0.80
C HIS A 49 -10.27 -25.43 -1.64
N GLY A 50 -10.39 -25.83 -2.91
CA GLY A 50 -11.37 -25.30 -3.84
C GLY A 50 -11.02 -23.95 -4.46
N ILE A 51 -11.96 -23.43 -5.24
CA ILE A 51 -11.80 -22.15 -5.96
C ILE A 51 -12.03 -20.98 -4.99
N PRO A 52 -11.15 -19.96 -4.94
CA PRO A 52 -11.32 -18.81 -4.06
C PRO A 52 -12.60 -18.03 -4.39
N SER A 53 -13.20 -17.44 -3.35
CA SER A 53 -14.40 -16.59 -3.47
C SER A 53 -14.27 -15.33 -2.61
N PHE A 54 -15.07 -14.31 -2.90
CA PHE A 54 -15.10 -13.06 -2.12
C PHE A 54 -15.87 -13.26 -0.82
N ALA A 55 -15.20 -13.81 0.21
CA ALA A 55 -15.82 -14.19 1.48
C ALA A 55 -16.60 -13.05 2.15
N THR A 56 -16.11 -11.81 2.09
CA THR A 56 -16.78 -10.62 2.65
C THR A 56 -17.98 -10.14 1.84
N LEU A 57 -18.02 -10.44 0.54
CA LEU A 57 -19.15 -10.09 -0.33
C LEU A 57 -20.22 -11.17 -0.35
N LYS A 58 -19.88 -12.41 0.02
CA LYS A 58 -20.79 -13.56 0.01
C LYS A 58 -22.17 -13.29 0.65
N PRO A 59 -22.30 -12.58 1.79
CA PRO A 59 -23.61 -12.26 2.36
C PRO A 59 -24.44 -11.25 1.55
N TYR A 60 -23.79 -10.44 0.71
CA TYR A 60 -24.40 -9.38 -0.11
C TYR A 60 -24.60 -9.79 -1.58
N MET A 61 -24.12 -10.97 -1.94
CA MET A 61 -24.26 -11.56 -3.27
C MET A 61 -25.60 -12.29 -3.35
N GLU A 62 -26.31 -12.13 -4.46
CA GLU A 62 -27.52 -12.91 -4.76
C GLU A 62 -27.18 -14.42 -4.73
N LYS A 63 -28.12 -15.26 -4.28
CA LYS A 63 -27.90 -16.71 -4.20
C LYS A 63 -27.78 -17.29 -5.62
N GLY A 64 -26.75 -18.10 -5.87
CA GLY A 64 -26.53 -18.80 -7.14
C GLY A 64 -25.66 -18.06 -8.16
N LEU A 65 -24.93 -17.01 -7.76
CA LEU A 65 -24.09 -16.25 -8.68
C LEU A 65 -22.83 -17.03 -9.12
N ASP A 66 -22.61 -17.13 -10.43
CA ASP A 66 -21.38 -17.64 -11.04
C ASP A 66 -20.29 -16.55 -11.19
N MET A 67 -19.11 -16.92 -11.71
CA MET A 67 -17.98 -15.99 -11.92
C MET A 67 -18.28 -14.86 -12.92
N SER A 68 -19.23 -15.06 -13.85
CA SER A 68 -19.65 -14.03 -14.81
C SER A 68 -20.51 -12.97 -14.11
N GLN A 69 -21.36 -13.41 -13.19
CA GLN A 69 -22.27 -12.55 -12.43
C GLN A 69 -21.56 -11.75 -11.32
N LEU A 70 -20.43 -12.26 -10.81
CA LEU A 70 -19.52 -11.48 -9.95
C LEU A 70 -18.98 -10.23 -10.67
N GLY A 71 -18.60 -10.35 -11.95
CA GLY A 71 -18.18 -9.20 -12.76
C GLY A 71 -19.29 -8.15 -12.88
N ALA A 72 -20.53 -8.60 -13.09
CA ALA A 72 -21.70 -7.71 -13.13
C ALA A 72 -21.98 -7.05 -11.76
N PHE A 73 -21.89 -7.79 -10.65
CA PHE A 73 -22.02 -7.26 -9.30
C PHE A 73 -20.98 -6.15 -9.02
N MET A 74 -19.72 -6.41 -9.37
CA MET A 74 -18.65 -5.42 -9.22
C MET A 74 -18.93 -4.19 -10.08
N ASN A 75 -19.32 -4.35 -11.36
CA ASN A 75 -19.69 -3.22 -12.22
C ASN A 75 -20.84 -2.37 -11.66
N ARG A 76 -21.86 -2.99 -11.03
CA ARG A 76 -22.96 -2.26 -10.38
C ARG A 76 -22.54 -1.54 -9.10
N THR A 77 -21.58 -2.12 -8.35
CA THR A 77 -21.18 -1.64 -7.03
C THR A 77 -20.06 -0.60 -7.12
N PHE A 78 -19.23 -0.64 -8.17
CA PHE A 78 -18.24 0.40 -8.43
C PHE A 78 -18.93 1.69 -8.87
N THR A 79 -19.09 2.62 -7.93
CA THR A 79 -19.83 3.89 -8.13
C THR A 79 -19.04 4.94 -8.93
N GLY A 80 -18.07 4.53 -9.75
CA GLY A 80 -17.23 5.43 -10.54
C GLY A 80 -16.36 6.34 -9.67
N LYS A 81 -16.27 7.63 -10.02
CA LYS A 81 -15.46 8.62 -9.31
C LYS A 81 -15.79 8.66 -7.81
N VAL A 82 -14.76 8.53 -6.98
CA VAL A 82 -14.83 8.91 -5.56
C VAL A 82 -14.62 10.42 -5.47
N ASN A 83 -15.51 11.11 -4.77
CA ASN A 83 -15.44 12.55 -4.56
C ASN A 83 -15.53 12.87 -3.05
N VAL A 84 -15.29 14.13 -2.72
CA VAL A 84 -15.25 14.62 -1.34
C VAL A 84 -16.58 14.37 -0.63
N GLU A 85 -17.71 14.52 -1.33
CA GLU A 85 -19.05 14.31 -0.76
C GLU A 85 -19.28 12.86 -0.34
N LYS A 86 -18.85 11.89 -1.16
CA LYS A 86 -18.93 10.45 -0.82
C LYS A 86 -18.06 10.12 0.38
N VAL A 87 -16.86 10.67 0.46
CA VAL A 87 -15.99 10.45 1.62
C VAL A 87 -16.56 11.11 2.87
N LYS A 88 -17.12 12.32 2.75
CA LYS A 88 -17.78 13.02 3.85
C LYS A 88 -18.95 12.20 4.41
N ALA A 89 -19.76 11.58 3.56
CA ALA A 89 -20.83 10.68 4.03
C ALA A 89 -20.28 9.52 4.87
N ILE A 90 -19.15 8.91 4.45
CA ILE A 90 -18.47 7.87 5.24
C ILE A 90 -17.97 8.44 6.57
N ARG A 91 -17.34 9.62 6.55
CA ARG A 91 -16.88 10.33 7.77
C ARG A 91 -18.03 10.63 8.73
N ASP A 92 -19.20 11.01 8.21
CA ASP A 92 -20.37 11.34 9.03
C ASP A 92 -20.94 10.09 9.73
N MET A 93 -20.82 8.90 9.10
CA MET A 93 -21.24 7.62 9.68
C MET A 93 -20.19 7.00 10.61
N TRP A 94 -18.92 7.02 10.20
CA TRP A 94 -17.82 6.42 10.94
C TRP A 94 -17.25 7.42 11.95
N LYS A 95 -17.20 7.09 13.24
CA LYS A 95 -16.69 7.99 14.29
C LYS A 95 -15.27 7.69 14.78
N GLY A 96 -14.69 6.54 14.40
CA GLY A 96 -13.30 6.19 14.71
C GLY A 96 -12.30 6.82 13.72
N PRO A 97 -11.00 6.48 13.80
CA PRO A 97 -10.03 7.01 12.85
C PRO A 97 -10.36 6.60 11.41
N LEU A 98 -10.35 7.57 10.50
CA LEU A 98 -10.58 7.44 9.06
C LEU A 98 -9.29 7.76 8.31
N VAL A 99 -8.90 6.88 7.40
CA VAL A 99 -7.70 7.02 6.58
C VAL A 99 -8.05 6.93 5.11
N LEU A 100 -7.49 7.82 4.28
CA LEU A 100 -7.64 7.74 2.83
C LEU A 100 -6.40 7.13 2.18
N LYS A 101 -6.58 6.12 1.33
CA LYS A 101 -5.51 5.48 0.57
C LYS A 101 -5.62 5.81 -0.91
N GLY A 102 -4.51 6.25 -1.50
CA GLY A 102 -4.45 6.63 -2.92
C GLY A 102 -4.19 8.12 -3.17
N ILE A 103 -3.84 8.86 -2.12
CA ILE A 103 -3.54 10.29 -2.22
C ILE A 103 -2.13 10.49 -2.77
N VAL A 104 -1.96 11.31 -3.80
CA VAL A 104 -0.65 11.53 -4.45
C VAL A 104 -0.33 13.01 -4.71
N ASN A 105 -1.26 13.92 -4.49
CA ASN A 105 -1.11 15.34 -4.80
C ASN A 105 -1.67 16.24 -3.69
N PRO A 106 -1.26 17.53 -3.63
CA PRO A 106 -1.71 18.46 -2.61
C PRO A 106 -3.22 18.77 -2.64
N LEU A 107 -3.86 18.77 -3.81
CA LEU A 107 -5.29 19.10 -3.91
C LEU A 107 -6.13 18.11 -3.10
N ASP A 108 -5.86 16.82 -3.28
CA ASP A 108 -6.57 15.76 -2.55
C ASP A 108 -6.20 15.75 -1.04
N MET A 109 -4.99 16.19 -0.67
CA MET A 109 -4.60 16.36 0.73
C MET A 109 -5.41 17.46 1.42
N GLU A 110 -5.57 18.61 0.78
CA GLU A 110 -6.36 19.72 1.32
C GLU A 110 -7.83 19.31 1.50
N ASP A 111 -8.38 18.57 0.54
CA ASP A 111 -9.75 18.08 0.64
C ASP A 111 -9.90 17.04 1.76
N ALA A 112 -8.93 16.15 1.95
CA ALA A 112 -8.90 15.22 3.08
C ALA A 112 -8.86 15.96 4.44
N ILE A 113 -8.09 17.05 4.54
CA ILE A 113 -8.04 17.91 5.74
C ILE A 113 -9.42 18.53 6.02
N LYS A 114 -10.06 19.11 5.00
CA LYS A 114 -11.35 19.81 5.16
C LYS A 114 -12.45 18.91 5.71
N ILE A 115 -12.43 17.62 5.36
CA ILE A 115 -13.42 16.64 5.81
C ILE A 115 -13.02 15.91 7.10
N GLY A 116 -11.91 16.28 7.76
CA GLY A 116 -11.50 15.68 9.03
C GLY A 116 -11.06 14.21 8.91
N VAL A 117 -10.28 13.90 7.87
CA VAL A 117 -9.57 12.61 7.76
C VAL A 117 -8.38 12.60 8.71
N ASP A 118 -8.20 11.50 9.44
CA ASP A 118 -7.18 11.36 10.49
C ASP A 118 -5.80 10.98 9.93
N GLY A 119 -5.75 10.42 8.72
CA GLY A 119 -4.51 10.06 8.05
C GLY A 119 -4.66 9.73 6.57
N VAL A 120 -3.54 9.69 5.87
CA VAL A 120 -3.48 9.30 4.46
C VAL A 120 -2.42 8.25 4.22
N ILE A 121 -2.65 7.38 3.25
CA ILE A 121 -1.65 6.46 2.70
C ILE A 121 -1.33 6.94 1.29
N VAL A 122 -0.15 7.53 1.13
CA VAL A 122 0.41 7.91 -0.17
C VAL A 122 0.66 6.65 -0.98
N SER A 123 -0.06 6.50 -2.08
CA SER A 123 -0.15 5.25 -2.82
C SER A 123 -0.52 5.47 -4.27
N ASN A 124 0.17 4.75 -5.17
CA ASN A 124 -0.23 4.59 -6.57
C ASN A 124 -0.83 3.20 -6.85
N HIS A 125 -1.45 2.59 -5.83
CA HIS A 125 -2.00 1.23 -5.86
C HIS A 125 -0.95 0.15 -6.24
N GLY A 126 0.32 0.40 -5.93
CA GLY A 126 1.42 -0.49 -6.29
C GLY A 126 1.67 -0.58 -7.80
N GLY A 127 1.41 0.51 -8.53
CA GLY A 127 1.60 0.64 -9.98
C GLY A 127 0.58 -0.15 -10.79
N ARG A 128 -0.68 -0.21 -10.33
CA ARG A 128 -1.72 -1.08 -10.93
C ARG A 128 -2.93 -0.36 -11.50
N GLN A 129 -2.97 0.97 -11.36
CA GLN A 129 -4.12 1.80 -11.75
C GLN A 129 -3.77 2.75 -12.90
N VAL A 130 -2.89 3.73 -12.66
CA VAL A 130 -2.45 4.70 -13.68
C VAL A 130 -0.94 4.57 -13.86
N ASP A 131 -0.51 4.07 -15.02
CA ASP A 131 0.91 3.79 -15.30
C ASP A 131 1.76 5.07 -15.45
N ALA A 132 1.13 6.15 -15.92
CA ALA A 132 1.73 7.48 -15.97
C ALA A 132 1.85 8.16 -14.58
N GLY A 133 1.36 7.50 -13.51
CA GLY A 133 1.41 8.02 -12.16
C GLY A 133 2.83 8.04 -11.59
N GLU A 134 3.09 8.99 -10.69
CA GLU A 134 4.37 9.09 -10.01
C GLU A 134 4.59 7.91 -9.03
N SER A 135 5.85 7.64 -8.69
CA SER A 135 6.17 6.71 -7.61
C SER A 135 5.66 7.25 -6.27
N SER A 136 5.11 6.38 -5.41
CA SER A 136 4.60 6.80 -4.11
C SER A 136 5.66 7.53 -3.25
N ILE A 137 6.95 7.19 -3.38
CA ILE A 137 8.02 7.82 -2.61
C ILE A 137 8.25 9.28 -3.03
N ASN A 138 8.17 9.58 -4.33
CA ASN A 138 8.30 10.96 -4.83
C ASN A 138 7.10 11.80 -4.42
N SER A 139 5.89 11.24 -4.51
CA SER A 139 4.69 11.91 -4.00
C SER A 139 4.77 12.13 -2.50
N LEU A 140 5.28 11.14 -1.73
CA LEU A 140 5.49 11.28 -0.29
C LEU A 140 6.44 12.42 0.03
N ILE A 141 7.59 12.51 -0.65
CA ILE A 141 8.56 13.60 -0.45
C ILE A 141 7.89 14.97 -0.62
N LYS A 142 7.12 15.16 -1.71
CA LYS A 142 6.42 16.42 -1.96
C LYS A 142 5.40 16.72 -0.85
N LEU A 143 4.55 15.77 -0.50
CA LEU A 143 3.48 15.97 0.48
C LEU A 143 4.01 16.14 1.91
N ALA A 144 5.00 15.33 2.32
CA ALA A 144 5.59 15.41 3.65
C ALA A 144 6.48 16.64 3.84
N SER A 145 7.01 17.22 2.76
CA SER A 145 7.75 18.49 2.80
C SER A 145 6.88 19.70 3.13
N THR A 146 5.56 19.57 3.11
CA THR A 146 4.61 20.63 3.48
C THR A 146 4.26 20.51 4.97
N PRO A 147 4.82 21.36 5.87
CA PRO A 147 4.69 21.16 7.32
C PRO A 147 3.25 21.21 7.84
N ALA A 148 2.38 21.96 7.14
CA ALA A 148 0.96 22.10 7.48
C ALA A 148 0.16 20.78 7.35
N TYR A 149 0.66 19.79 6.61
CA TYR A 149 -0.02 18.50 6.45
C TYR A 149 0.28 17.56 7.60
N ALA A 150 1.56 17.45 7.98
CA ALA A 150 2.00 16.58 9.06
C ALA A 150 1.45 16.99 10.43
N SER A 151 1.08 18.27 10.63
CA SER A 151 0.44 18.74 11.87
C SER A 151 -1.06 18.45 11.95
N LYS A 152 -1.71 18.13 10.83
CA LYS A 152 -3.17 17.92 10.76
C LYS A 152 -3.57 16.46 10.63
N MET A 153 -2.72 15.61 10.06
CA MET A 153 -3.02 14.20 9.85
C MET A 153 -1.77 13.33 9.80
N THR A 154 -1.95 12.02 10.03
CA THR A 154 -0.86 11.06 9.90
C THR A 154 -0.57 10.74 8.43
N ILE A 155 0.65 11.01 7.96
CA ILE A 155 1.08 10.66 6.60
C ILE A 155 1.76 9.28 6.62
N MET A 156 1.27 8.37 5.79
CA MET A 156 1.75 7.00 5.65
C MET A 156 2.01 6.69 4.18
N MET A 157 2.62 5.56 3.86
CA MET A 157 2.95 5.20 2.48
C MET A 157 2.78 3.71 2.20
N ASP A 158 2.42 3.39 0.96
CA ASP A 158 2.67 2.07 0.37
C ASP A 158 3.38 2.20 -0.98
N GLY A 159 3.77 1.06 -1.55
CA GLY A 159 4.28 0.99 -2.92
C GLY A 159 5.81 0.89 -2.97
N GLY A 160 6.31 -0.06 -3.77
CA GLY A 160 7.75 -0.22 -4.01
C GLY A 160 8.60 -0.79 -2.86
N ILE A 161 8.13 -0.81 -1.60
CA ILE A 161 8.93 -1.29 -0.45
C ILE A 161 9.24 -2.80 -0.58
N ARG A 162 10.53 -3.17 -0.61
CA ARG A 162 11.00 -4.56 -0.74
C ARG A 162 12.07 -4.95 0.28
N SER A 163 12.55 -4.02 1.08
CA SER A 163 13.58 -4.25 2.11
C SER A 163 13.39 -3.35 3.33
N GLY A 164 14.08 -3.67 4.43
CA GLY A 164 14.18 -2.79 5.59
C GLY A 164 14.85 -1.46 5.28
N VAL A 165 15.73 -1.39 4.28
CA VAL A 165 16.33 -0.13 3.82
C VAL A 165 15.28 0.76 3.13
N ASP A 166 14.34 0.18 2.40
CA ASP A 166 13.25 0.96 1.79
C ASP A 166 12.31 1.53 2.87
N LEU A 167 12.05 0.77 3.93
CA LEU A 167 11.33 1.27 5.12
C LEU A 167 12.07 2.45 5.76
N ALA A 168 13.39 2.32 5.95
CA ALA A 168 14.21 3.39 6.50
C ALA A 168 14.16 4.66 5.64
N ARG A 169 14.27 4.54 4.31
CA ARG A 169 14.13 5.66 3.36
C ARG A 169 12.75 6.32 3.43
N ALA A 170 11.68 5.53 3.46
CA ALA A 170 10.33 6.05 3.55
C ALA A 170 10.11 6.81 4.88
N HIS A 171 10.63 6.30 6.00
CA HIS A 171 10.60 7.00 7.28
C HIS A 171 11.42 8.29 7.24
N ALA A 172 12.59 8.26 6.62
CA ALA A 172 13.46 9.42 6.50
C ALA A 172 12.80 10.60 5.77
N VAL A 173 11.95 10.33 4.79
CA VAL A 173 11.21 11.37 4.04
C VAL A 173 9.84 11.72 4.63
N GLY A 174 9.50 11.22 5.83
CA GLY A 174 8.34 11.69 6.60
C GLY A 174 7.15 10.74 6.69
N SER A 175 7.22 9.49 6.22
CA SER A 175 6.16 8.52 6.54
C SER A 175 6.19 8.11 8.02
N LYS A 176 5.02 8.10 8.67
CA LYS A 176 4.87 7.60 10.04
C LYS A 176 4.70 6.08 10.09
N PHE A 177 3.99 5.52 9.10
CA PHE A 177 3.81 4.08 8.91
C PHE A 177 3.94 3.72 7.44
N ASN A 178 4.33 2.48 7.20
CA ASN A 178 4.57 1.93 5.87
C ASN A 178 3.80 0.63 5.68
N PHE A 179 3.22 0.44 4.48
CA PHE A 179 2.43 -0.72 4.12
C PHE A 179 3.07 -1.49 2.97
N MET A 180 2.95 -2.82 3.00
CA MET A 180 3.51 -3.71 1.99
C MET A 180 2.45 -4.68 1.49
N GLY A 181 2.36 -4.85 0.17
CA GLY A 181 1.50 -5.85 -0.47
C GLY A 181 2.29 -7.06 -0.95
N ARG A 182 2.93 -6.94 -2.12
CA ARG A 182 3.63 -8.05 -2.80
C ARG A 182 4.63 -8.83 -1.93
N PRO A 183 5.46 -8.22 -1.05
CA PRO A 183 6.35 -8.99 -0.17
C PRO A 183 5.61 -10.05 0.64
N PHE A 184 4.46 -9.70 1.24
CA PHE A 184 3.64 -10.64 1.99
C PHE A 184 2.98 -11.69 1.09
N MET A 185 2.53 -11.30 -0.11
CA MET A 185 2.02 -12.28 -1.08
C MET A 185 3.08 -13.31 -1.45
N TYR A 186 4.34 -12.89 -1.63
CA TYR A 186 5.45 -13.81 -1.92
C TYR A 186 5.77 -14.72 -0.74
N GLY A 187 5.83 -14.16 0.48
CA GLY A 187 6.03 -14.95 1.69
C GLY A 187 4.99 -16.05 1.84
N VAL A 188 3.70 -15.70 1.77
CA VAL A 188 2.60 -16.68 1.88
C VAL A 188 2.62 -17.68 0.72
N SER A 189 2.95 -17.25 -0.50
CA SER A 189 3.03 -18.16 -1.65
C SER A 189 4.17 -19.17 -1.53
N ALA A 190 5.27 -18.81 -0.87
CA ALA A 190 6.44 -19.67 -0.71
C ALA A 190 6.38 -20.56 0.54
N LEU A 191 5.90 -20.01 1.67
CA LEU A 191 6.00 -20.63 3.00
C LEU A 191 4.63 -20.91 3.64
N GLY A 192 3.52 -20.67 2.94
CA GLY A 192 2.18 -20.90 3.46
C GLY A 192 1.87 -19.99 4.66
N GLU A 193 1.33 -20.56 5.73
CA GLU A 193 0.88 -19.85 6.93
C GLU A 193 2.03 -19.12 7.65
N GLU A 194 3.24 -19.67 7.62
CA GLU A 194 4.44 -19.07 8.21
C GLU A 194 4.98 -17.88 7.40
N GLY A 195 4.55 -17.74 6.14
CA GLY A 195 5.09 -16.76 5.21
C GLY A 195 4.88 -15.31 5.63
N GLY A 196 3.76 -15.02 6.31
CA GLY A 196 3.51 -13.68 6.83
C GLY A 196 4.50 -13.28 7.92
N GLU A 197 4.69 -14.16 8.91
CA GLU A 197 5.61 -13.94 10.01
C GLU A 197 7.07 -13.90 9.54
N HIS A 198 7.44 -14.78 8.60
CA HIS A 198 8.78 -14.77 8.00
C HIS A 198 9.12 -13.41 7.37
N VAL A 199 8.19 -12.84 6.58
CA VAL A 199 8.38 -11.52 5.97
C VAL A 199 8.48 -10.41 7.02
N ILE A 200 7.68 -10.46 8.09
CA ILE A 200 7.76 -9.50 9.20
C ILE A 200 9.13 -9.54 9.86
N ASN A 201 9.60 -10.74 10.21
CA ASN A 201 10.87 -10.93 10.91
C ASN A 201 12.06 -10.49 10.03
N MET A 202 12.04 -10.84 8.74
CA MET A 202 13.05 -10.38 7.79
C MET A 202 13.08 -8.85 7.66
N MET A 203 11.92 -8.19 7.51
CA MET A 203 11.84 -6.73 7.40
C MET A 203 12.30 -6.04 8.68
N LYS A 204 11.91 -6.56 9.85
CA LYS A 204 12.37 -6.08 11.16
C LYS A 204 13.87 -6.18 11.30
N ALA A 205 14.47 -7.33 10.96
CA ALA A 205 15.91 -7.54 11.04
C ALA A 205 16.67 -6.55 10.14
N GLN A 206 16.24 -6.37 8.90
CA GLN A 206 16.85 -5.43 7.96
C GLN A 206 16.68 -3.96 8.40
N LEU A 207 15.51 -3.58 8.90
CA LEU A 207 15.26 -2.22 9.40
C LEU A 207 16.09 -1.94 10.66
N TYR A 208 16.15 -2.89 11.60
CA TYR A 208 16.95 -2.80 12.81
C TYR A 208 18.45 -2.68 12.49
N GLN A 209 18.94 -3.48 11.54
CA GLN A 209 20.32 -3.35 11.05
C GLN A 209 20.58 -1.94 10.48
N ALA A 210 19.65 -1.39 9.69
CA ALA A 210 19.79 -0.02 9.17
C ALA A 210 19.81 1.02 10.30
N MET A 211 18.99 0.85 11.35
CA MET A 211 19.00 1.72 12.53
C MET A 211 20.33 1.67 13.28
N GLN A 212 20.91 0.47 13.45
CA GLN A 212 22.22 0.30 14.08
C GLN A 212 23.33 1.01 13.29
N GLN A 213 23.33 0.88 11.96
CA GLN A 213 24.33 1.53 11.10
C GLN A 213 24.31 3.07 11.17
N VAL A 214 23.15 3.66 11.46
CA VAL A 214 23.01 5.13 11.61
C VAL A 214 22.87 5.57 13.07
N THR A 215 23.11 4.66 14.02
CA THR A 215 23.14 4.93 15.47
C THR A 215 21.88 5.58 16.02
N ILE A 216 20.70 5.04 15.67
CA ILE A 216 19.40 5.51 16.18
C ILE A 216 18.64 4.43 16.93
N GLU A 217 17.83 4.85 17.89
CA GLU A 217 17.01 3.97 18.73
C GLU A 217 15.57 3.87 18.22
N THR A 218 15.10 4.90 17.50
CA THR A 218 13.73 4.99 17.01
C THR A 218 13.68 5.37 15.53
N THR A 219 12.69 4.85 14.80
CA THR A 219 12.51 5.14 13.37
C THR A 219 12.23 6.62 13.10
N SER A 220 11.72 7.37 14.08
CA SER A 220 11.50 8.82 13.98
C SER A 220 12.78 9.64 13.84
N GLN A 221 13.95 9.06 14.15
CA GLN A 221 15.24 9.74 14.01
C GLN A 221 15.85 9.59 12.61
N PHE A 222 15.27 8.76 11.73
CA PHE A 222 15.78 8.57 10.37
C PHE A 222 15.91 9.88 9.55
N PRO A 223 14.95 10.83 9.58
CA PRO A 223 15.08 12.07 8.84
C PRO A 223 16.38 12.84 9.16
N GLU A 224 16.79 12.87 10.43
CA GLU A 224 17.97 13.60 10.89
C GLU A 224 19.30 12.91 10.52
N ARG A 225 19.28 11.61 10.21
CA ARG A 225 20.49 10.79 10.02
C ARG A 225 20.70 10.29 8.59
N LEU A 226 19.63 9.98 7.86
CA LEU A 226 19.72 9.45 6.49
C LEU A 226 19.64 10.52 5.41
N ILE A 227 19.05 11.67 5.69
CA ILE A 227 18.91 12.76 4.73
C ILE A 227 19.65 13.98 5.28
N LYS A 228 20.86 14.23 4.77
CA LYS A 228 21.53 15.52 5.01
C LYS A 228 20.74 16.61 4.29
N GLY A 229 20.09 17.51 5.03
CA GLY A 229 19.67 18.82 4.51
C GLY A 229 18.18 19.13 4.40
N SER A 230 17.32 18.66 5.31
CA SER A 230 15.93 19.12 5.36
C SER A 230 15.43 19.33 6.80
N ILE A 231 15.30 20.61 7.18
CA ILE A 231 14.55 21.21 8.31
C ILE A 231 15.29 21.55 9.63
N ARG A 232 16.56 21.17 9.86
CA ARG A 232 17.30 21.59 11.10
C ARG A 232 18.71 22.15 10.95
N SER A 233 19.14 22.58 9.76
CA SER A 233 20.43 23.30 9.62
C SER A 233 20.34 24.81 9.86
N VAL A 234 19.32 25.31 10.56
CA VAL A 234 19.18 26.73 10.93
C VAL A 234 19.97 27.08 12.21
N LEU A 235 20.53 26.11 12.94
CA LEU A 235 21.36 26.41 14.11
C LEU A 235 22.72 25.71 14.01
N GLY A 236 23.59 26.29 13.19
CA GLY A 236 24.98 26.68 13.51
C GLY A 236 25.94 25.82 14.33
N GLU A 237 25.64 24.59 14.76
CA GLU A 237 26.57 23.81 15.57
C GLU A 237 27.24 22.72 14.74
N ARG A 238 28.51 22.99 14.39
CA ARG A 238 29.45 21.96 13.95
C ARG A 238 29.61 20.98 15.12
N LEU A 239 29.15 19.74 14.94
CA LEU A 239 29.59 18.65 15.80
C LEU A 239 31.13 18.57 15.72
N PRO A 240 31.85 18.57 16.85
CA PRO A 240 33.30 18.49 16.83
C PRO A 240 33.73 17.18 16.16
N LEU A 241 34.66 17.31 15.22
CA LEU A 241 35.37 16.18 14.63
C LEU A 241 36.00 15.40 15.79
N ILE A 242 35.68 14.11 15.88
CA ILE A 242 36.41 13.20 16.74
C ILE A 242 37.84 13.15 16.18
N ASP A 243 38.75 13.76 16.92
CA ASP A 243 40.17 13.73 16.68
C ASP A 243 40.64 12.28 16.82
N GLN A 244 41.18 11.71 15.75
CA GLN A 244 41.85 10.41 15.82
C GLN A 244 43.28 10.62 16.29
N GLY A 245 43.47 10.50 17.61
CA GLY A 245 44.75 10.15 18.22
C GLY A 245 44.91 8.64 18.33
#